data_AF-A0A970L1D1-F1
#
_entry.id   AF-A0A970L1D1-F1
#
_cell.length_a   1.000
_cell.length_b   1.000
_cell.length_c   1.000
_cell.angle_alpha   90.00
_cell.angle_beta   90.00
_cell.angle_gamma   90.00
#
_symmetry.space_group_name_H-M   'P 1'
#
loop_
_entity.id
_entity.type
_entity.pdbx_description
1 polymer ?
#
loop_
_entity_poly.entity_id
_entity_poly.type
_entity_poly.pdbx_seq_one_letter_code
_entity_poly.pdbx_strand_id
1 'polypeptide(L)'
;MEVRDMYEYNDGKIAHIRKSDKKLQGIKEHSINTAKLCKQTAKNIHLENLGYLIGILHDMGKCTQIFSTYLKIKNGIKAGRAIKGDVHHSPIGAIFAYERWYGLTSERKLTAQIITMVIYAHHSGFMDVITLSGESPLYDALKQDKEPL
;
A
#
# COMPACT_ATOMS: atom_id res chain seq x y z
N MET A 1 2.67 26.07 12.37
CA MET A 1 3.24 25.69 11.06
C MET A 1 2.07 25.47 10.13
N GLU A 2 2.01 26.21 9.03
CA GLU A 2 0.88 26.09 8.11
C GLU A 2 0.93 24.75 7.37
N VAL A 3 -0.20 24.29 6.85
CA VAL A 3 -0.29 22.99 6.15
C VAL A 3 0.73 22.92 5.01
N ARG A 4 0.99 24.04 4.32
CA ARG A 4 1.96 24.14 3.22
C ARG A 4 3.39 23.83 3.67
N ASP A 5 3.84 24.40 4.78
CA ASP A 5 5.18 24.18 5.35
C ASP A 5 5.39 22.71 5.76
N MET A 6 4.33 22.07 6.27
CA MET A 6 4.39 20.67 6.69
C MET A 6 4.47 19.69 5.49
N TYR A 7 3.99 20.09 4.31
CA TYR A 7 4.16 19.31 3.07
C TYR A 7 5.60 19.37 2.56
N GLU A 8 6.24 20.53 2.62
CA GLU A 8 7.66 20.69 2.25
C GLU A 8 8.57 19.88 3.18
N TYR A 9 8.29 19.89 4.50
CA TYR A 9 9.03 19.08 5.48
C TYR A 9 9.01 17.57 5.21
N ASN A 10 7.94 17.05 4.60
CA ASN A 10 7.77 15.63 4.29
C ASN A 10 8.19 15.28 2.85
N ASP A 11 8.88 16.17 2.13
CA ASP A 11 9.18 16.00 0.69
C ASP A 11 7.91 15.69 -0.12
N GLY A 12 6.78 16.24 0.30
CA GLY A 12 5.46 15.99 -0.28
C GLY A 12 4.88 14.58 -0.09
N LYS A 13 5.52 13.69 0.69
CA LYS A 13 5.11 12.28 0.86
C LYS A 13 4.36 12.05 2.18
N ILE A 14 3.04 12.11 2.10
CA ILE A 14 2.14 12.04 3.26
C ILE A 14 1.24 10.81 3.14
N ALA A 15 1.10 10.05 4.22
CA ALA A 15 0.16 8.92 4.27
C ALA A 15 -1.25 9.38 4.66
N HIS A 16 -1.32 10.29 5.64
CA HIS A 16 -2.59 10.70 6.23
C HIS A 16 -2.55 12.15 6.75
N ILE A 17 -3.72 12.79 6.70
CA ILE A 17 -4.01 14.06 7.38
C ILE A 17 -5.14 13.81 8.35
N ARG A 18 -4.85 13.93 9.65
CA ARG A 18 -5.84 13.67 10.69
C ARG A 18 -6.93 14.75 10.64
N LYS A 19 -8.19 14.33 10.64
CA LYS A 19 -9.33 15.26 10.49
C LYS A 19 -9.48 16.23 11.66
N SER A 20 -9.21 15.77 12.89
CA SER A 20 -9.49 16.52 14.13
C SER A 20 -8.63 17.76 14.31
N ASP A 21 -7.35 17.70 13.92
CA ASP A 21 -6.38 18.77 14.17
C ASP A 21 -5.47 19.06 12.96
N LYS A 22 -5.79 18.47 11.81
CA LYS A 22 -5.03 18.60 10.56
C LYS A 22 -3.57 18.15 10.66
N LYS A 23 -3.20 17.39 11.70
CA LYS A 23 -1.84 16.86 11.84
C LYS A 23 -1.51 15.92 10.69
N LEU A 24 -0.36 16.16 10.06
CA LEU A 24 0.18 15.32 8.99
C LEU A 24 0.94 14.15 9.58
N GLN A 25 0.77 12.98 8.95
CA GLN A 25 1.62 11.81 9.17
C GLN A 25 2.36 11.49 7.88
N GLY A 26 3.68 11.62 7.92
CA GLY A 26 4.55 11.29 6.79
C GLY A 26 4.50 9.79 6.47
N ILE A 27 4.74 9.44 5.20
CA ILE A 27 4.67 8.03 4.78
C ILE A 27 5.67 7.14 5.51
N LYS A 28 6.88 7.64 5.78
CA LYS A 28 7.91 6.90 6.53
C LYS A 28 7.44 6.55 7.94
N GLU A 29 6.89 7.54 8.66
CA GLU A 29 6.35 7.32 10.00
C GLU A 29 5.21 6.32 9.97
N HIS A 30 4.27 6.51 9.04
CA HIS A 30 3.12 5.63 8.86
C HIS A 30 3.55 4.18 8.61
N SER A 31 4.36 3.94 7.59
CA SER A 31 4.83 2.60 7.22
C SER A 31 5.60 1.93 8.35
N ILE A 32 6.48 2.65 9.06
CA ILE A 32 7.25 2.07 10.18
C ILE A 32 6.32 1.70 11.34
N ASN A 33 5.36 2.56 11.68
CA ASN A 33 4.42 2.29 12.77
C ASN A 33 3.51 1.10 12.44
N THR A 34 2.97 1.05 11.22
CA THR A 34 2.17 -0.08 10.74
C THR A 34 3.00 -1.37 10.71
N ALA A 35 4.23 -1.33 10.22
CA ALA A 35 5.15 -2.47 10.21
C ALA A 35 5.44 -3.01 11.61
N LYS A 36 5.62 -2.15 12.62
CA LYS A 36 5.81 -2.57 14.02
C LYS A 36 4.57 -3.28 14.57
N LEU A 37 3.37 -2.79 14.28
CA LEU A 37 2.12 -3.42 14.69
C LEU A 37 1.95 -4.78 14.00
N CYS A 38 2.14 -4.86 12.68
CA CYS A 38 2.07 -6.11 11.93
C CYS A 38 3.10 -7.13 12.44
N LYS A 39 4.33 -6.69 12.77
CA LYS A 39 5.36 -7.53 13.38
C LYS A 39 4.90 -8.14 14.70
N GLN A 40 4.32 -7.31 15.57
CA GLN A 40 3.83 -7.75 16.89
C GLN A 40 2.68 -8.75 16.74
N THR A 41 1.71 -8.48 15.87
CA THR A 41 0.57 -9.37 15.62
C THR A 41 1.01 -10.71 15.02
N ALA A 42 1.91 -10.69 14.03
CA ALA A 42 2.38 -11.90 13.36
C ALA A 42 3.34 -12.75 14.21
N LYS A 43 3.84 -12.22 15.32
CA LYS A 43 4.72 -12.95 16.25
C LYS A 43 4.06 -14.22 16.80
N ASN A 44 2.74 -14.19 17.03
CA ASN A 44 2.00 -15.33 17.59
C ASN A 44 1.96 -16.54 16.64
N ILE A 45 2.27 -16.34 15.37
CA ILE A 45 2.36 -17.38 14.35
C ILE A 45 3.78 -17.51 13.79
N HIS A 46 4.78 -16.94 14.47
CA HIS A 46 6.20 -16.97 14.08
C HIS A 46 6.51 -16.34 12.71
N LEU A 47 5.70 -15.36 12.29
CA LEU A 47 5.85 -14.65 11.03
C LEU A 47 6.17 -13.16 11.24
N GLU A 48 6.83 -12.79 12.34
CA GLU A 48 7.08 -11.39 12.68
C GLU A 48 7.84 -10.60 11.59
N ASN A 49 8.83 -11.20 10.93
CA ASN A 49 9.59 -10.55 9.87
C ASN A 49 8.74 -10.36 8.59
N LEU A 50 7.89 -11.33 8.27
CA LEU A 50 6.95 -11.23 7.16
C LEU A 50 5.90 -10.15 7.44
N GLY A 51 5.34 -10.13 8.66
CA GLY A 51 4.40 -9.11 9.09
C GLY A 51 5.01 -7.71 9.02
N TYR A 52 6.26 -7.53 9.46
CA TYR A 52 6.97 -6.26 9.32
C TYR A 52 7.10 -5.84 7.85
N LEU A 53 7.52 -6.75 6.97
CA LEU A 53 7.69 -6.47 5.54
C LEU A 53 6.35 -6.08 4.88
N ILE A 54 5.27 -6.80 5.17
CA ILE A 54 3.91 -6.47 4.69
C ILE A 54 3.53 -5.05 5.13
N GLY A 55 3.71 -4.72 6.41
CA GLY A 55 3.37 -3.39 6.91
C GLY A 55 4.21 -2.26 6.28
N ILE A 56 5.47 -2.52 5.92
CA ILE A 56 6.29 -1.57 5.16
C ILE A 56 5.71 -1.34 3.75
N LEU A 57 5.33 -2.43 3.07
CA LEU A 57 4.96 -2.40 1.65
C LEU A 57 3.49 -2.03 1.39
N HIS A 58 2.59 -2.21 2.35
CA HIS A 58 1.14 -2.15 2.09
C HIS A 58 0.69 -0.85 1.40
N ASP A 59 1.28 0.27 1.82
CA ASP A 59 0.94 1.62 1.37
C ASP A 59 1.96 2.20 0.37
N MET A 60 2.81 1.36 -0.24
CA MET A 60 3.88 1.81 -1.15
C MET A 60 3.37 2.73 -2.26
N GLY A 61 2.13 2.54 -2.73
CA GLY A 61 1.51 3.38 -3.73
C GLY A 61 1.26 4.84 -3.32
N LYS A 62 1.27 5.14 -2.01
CA LYS A 62 1.16 6.51 -1.51
C LYS A 62 2.41 7.35 -1.76
N CYS A 63 3.53 6.71 -2.09
CA CYS A 63 4.77 7.36 -2.51
C CYS A 63 4.74 7.89 -3.96
N THR A 64 3.64 7.69 -4.69
CA THR A 64 3.49 8.17 -6.08
C THR A 64 3.09 9.64 -6.15
N GLN A 65 3.49 10.31 -7.24
CA GLN A 65 3.12 11.70 -7.50
C GLN A 65 1.59 11.87 -7.67
N ILE A 66 0.93 10.87 -8.26
CA ILE A 66 -0.52 10.85 -8.43
C ILE A 66 -1.21 10.87 -7.06
N PHE A 67 -0.78 10.02 -6.12
CA PHE A 67 -1.36 10.00 -4.77
C PHE A 67 -1.07 11.29 -3.98
N SER A 68 0.15 11.83 -4.07
CA SER A 68 0.49 13.12 -3.43
C SER A 68 -0.40 14.25 -3.97
N THR A 69 -0.64 14.28 -5.29
CA THR A 69 -1.51 15.27 -5.93
C THR A 69 -2.96 15.10 -5.49
N TYR A 70 -3.46 13.86 -5.44
CA TYR A 70 -4.79 13.54 -4.93
C TYR A 70 -5.00 14.04 -3.51
N LEU A 71 -4.04 13.79 -2.60
CA LEU A 71 -4.11 14.28 -1.23
C LEU A 71 -4.12 15.81 -1.14
N LYS A 72 -3.31 16.50 -1.95
CA LYS A 72 -3.28 17.97 -2.00
C LYS A 72 -4.62 18.55 -2.45
N ILE A 73 -5.24 17.96 -3.48
CA ILE A 73 -6.57 18.40 -3.96
C ILE A 73 -7.63 18.13 -2.90
N LYS A 74 -7.66 16.91 -2.34
CA LYS A 74 -8.64 16.49 -1.33
C LYS A 74 -8.65 17.38 -0.08
N ASN A 75 -7.51 17.98 0.26
CA ASN A 75 -7.37 18.85 1.42
C ASN A 75 -7.39 20.35 1.07
N GLY A 76 -7.77 20.72 -0.15
CA GLY A 76 -7.94 22.12 -0.56
C GLY A 76 -6.64 22.90 -0.76
N ILE A 77 -5.51 22.21 -0.87
CA ILE A 77 -4.19 22.82 -1.05
C ILE A 77 -3.91 23.10 -2.52
N LYS A 78 -4.46 22.27 -3.41
CA LYS A 78 -4.40 22.42 -4.86
C LYS A 78 -5.81 22.45 -5.41
N ALA A 79 -6.09 23.35 -6.35
CA ALA A 79 -7.36 23.37 -7.07
C ALA A 79 -7.56 22.07 -7.87
N GLY A 80 -8.79 21.57 -7.91
CA GLY A 80 -9.16 20.38 -8.66
C GLY A 80 -10.31 19.61 -8.00
N ARG A 81 -10.64 18.45 -8.58
CA ARG A 81 -11.61 17.50 -8.03
C ARG A 81 -10.89 16.22 -7.65
N ALA A 82 -11.06 15.77 -6.41
CA ALA A 82 -10.55 14.50 -5.91
C ALA A 82 -11.73 13.62 -5.51
N ILE A 83 -11.97 12.52 -6.23
CA ILE A 83 -13.03 11.57 -5.87
C ILE A 83 -12.40 10.43 -5.07
N LYS A 84 -13.07 10.03 -3.98
CA LYS A 84 -12.60 8.92 -3.16
C LYS A 84 -12.62 7.65 -4.02
N GLY A 85 -11.46 7.00 -4.16
CA GLY A 85 -11.29 5.81 -4.97
C GLY A 85 -10.54 6.05 -6.29
N ASP A 86 -10.35 7.30 -6.72
CA ASP A 86 -9.69 7.58 -8.01
C ASP A 86 -8.22 7.15 -8.09
N VAL A 87 -7.56 6.98 -6.95
CA VAL A 87 -6.15 6.58 -6.88
C VAL A 87 -6.01 5.26 -6.16
N HIS A 88 -5.83 4.20 -6.95
CA HIS A 88 -5.57 2.84 -6.51
C HIS A 88 -4.11 2.71 -6.06
N HIS A 89 -3.83 3.02 -4.80
CA HIS A 89 -2.49 2.89 -4.22
C HIS A 89 -2.21 1.48 -3.68
N SER A 90 -3.26 0.74 -3.34
CA SER A 90 -3.19 -0.57 -2.69
C SER A 90 -2.39 -1.61 -3.49
N PRO A 91 -2.62 -1.75 -4.81
CA PRO A 91 -1.99 -2.81 -5.60
C PRO A 91 -0.47 -2.68 -5.72
N ILE A 92 0.08 -1.48 -5.61
CA ILE A 92 1.49 -1.19 -5.95
C ILE A 92 2.46 -2.02 -5.10
N GLY A 93 2.20 -2.14 -3.79
CA GLY A 93 3.03 -2.97 -2.91
C GLY A 93 2.93 -4.47 -3.21
N ALA A 94 1.74 -4.92 -3.64
CA ALA A 94 1.49 -6.31 -4.03
C ALA A 94 2.19 -6.65 -5.35
N ILE A 95 2.07 -5.79 -6.36
CA ILE A 95 2.75 -5.90 -7.66
C ILE A 95 4.26 -5.93 -7.45
N PHE A 96 4.82 -5.01 -6.66
CA PHE A 96 6.24 -5.01 -6.33
C PHE A 96 6.71 -6.34 -5.74
N ALA A 97 6.00 -6.86 -4.74
CA ALA A 97 6.36 -8.12 -4.09
C ALA A 97 6.29 -9.31 -5.06
N TYR A 98 5.24 -9.36 -5.89
CA TYR A 98 5.06 -10.39 -6.90
C TYR A 98 6.23 -10.38 -7.90
N GLU A 99 6.51 -9.25 -8.54
CA GLU A 99 7.59 -9.16 -9.54
C GLU A 99 8.97 -9.40 -8.95
N ARG A 100 9.20 -8.93 -7.72
CA ARG A 100 10.52 -9.01 -7.09
C ARG A 100 10.91 -10.41 -6.64
N TRP A 101 9.95 -11.26 -6.28
CA TRP A 101 10.21 -12.51 -5.57
C TRP A 101 9.50 -13.76 -6.11
N TYR A 102 8.45 -13.63 -6.92
CA TYR A 102 7.65 -14.78 -7.39
C TYR A 102 8.43 -15.78 -8.26
N GLY A 103 9.35 -15.29 -9.10
CA GLY A 103 10.12 -16.10 -10.05
C GLY A 103 11.43 -16.68 -9.51
N LEU A 104 11.63 -16.66 -8.19
CA LEU A 104 12.90 -17.10 -7.57
C LEU A 104 12.81 -18.56 -7.10
N THR A 105 12.95 -18.84 -5.79
CA THR A 105 12.80 -20.19 -5.24
C THR A 105 11.34 -20.47 -4.87
N SER A 106 10.99 -21.75 -4.63
CA SER A 106 9.64 -22.14 -4.19
C SER A 106 9.20 -21.42 -2.91
N GLU A 107 10.11 -21.25 -1.95
CA GLU A 107 9.85 -20.55 -0.68
C GLU A 107 9.62 -19.06 -0.91
N ARG A 108 10.41 -18.44 -1.79
CA ARG A 108 10.25 -17.02 -2.17
C ARG A 108 8.96 -16.81 -2.95
N LYS A 109 8.59 -17.75 -3.81
CA LYS A 109 7.32 -17.75 -4.54
C LYS A 109 6.13 -17.77 -3.58
N LEU A 110 6.12 -18.72 -2.65
CA LEU A 110 5.07 -18.82 -1.62
C LEU A 110 5.01 -17.54 -0.77
N THR A 111 6.16 -17.03 -0.34
CA THR A 111 6.25 -15.78 0.43
C THR A 111 5.69 -14.60 -0.37
N ALA A 112 6.05 -14.48 -1.65
CA ALA A 112 5.54 -13.43 -2.54
C ALA A 112 4.02 -13.51 -2.68
N GLN A 113 3.45 -14.71 -2.85
CA GLN A 113 2.01 -14.92 -2.94
C GLN A 113 1.29 -14.47 -1.66
N ILE A 114 1.82 -14.82 -0.47
CA ILE A 114 1.24 -14.38 0.80
C ILE A 114 1.26 -12.85 0.92
N ILE A 115 2.41 -12.22 0.64
CA ILE A 115 2.54 -10.74 0.69
C ILE A 115 1.55 -10.10 -0.28
N THR A 116 1.51 -10.60 -1.51
CA THR A 116 0.64 -10.09 -2.58
C THR A 116 -0.82 -10.17 -2.16
N MET A 117 -1.27 -11.33 -1.66
CA MET A 117 -2.64 -11.55 -1.23
C MET A 117 -3.04 -10.61 -0.08
N VAL A 118 -2.20 -10.50 0.96
CA VAL A 118 -2.49 -9.64 2.12
C VAL A 118 -2.50 -8.17 1.75
N ILE A 119 -1.54 -7.71 0.95
CA ILE A 119 -1.49 -6.31 0.51
C ILE A 119 -2.65 -6.03 -0.43
N TYR A 120 -2.94 -6.86 -1.42
CA TYR A 120 -4.01 -6.55 -2.36
C TYR A 120 -5.38 -6.41 -1.65
N ALA A 121 -5.60 -7.20 -0.60
CA ALA A 121 -6.84 -7.22 0.16
C ALA A 121 -7.05 -6.07 1.16
N HIS A 122 -6.06 -5.22 1.45
CA HIS A 122 -6.13 -4.33 2.63
C HIS A 122 -7.19 -3.22 2.56
N HIS A 123 -7.79 -2.98 1.38
CA HIS A 123 -8.90 -2.04 1.20
C HIS A 123 -10.20 -2.68 0.71
N SER A 124 -10.12 -3.75 -0.08
CA SER A 124 -11.26 -4.39 -0.74
C SER A 124 -11.67 -5.73 -0.12
N GLY A 125 -10.86 -6.30 0.78
CA GLY A 125 -11.01 -7.68 1.25
C GLY A 125 -10.33 -8.69 0.32
N PHE A 126 -10.33 -9.96 0.73
CA PHE A 126 -9.72 -11.03 -0.06
C PHE A 126 -10.55 -11.34 -1.31
N MET A 127 -9.85 -11.50 -2.42
CA MET A 127 -10.40 -12.01 -3.67
C MET A 127 -9.98 -13.46 -3.89
N ASP A 128 -10.64 -14.11 -4.84
CA ASP A 128 -10.28 -15.47 -5.24
C ASP A 128 -8.85 -15.53 -5.80
N VAL A 129 -8.04 -16.41 -5.22
CA VAL A 129 -6.67 -16.66 -5.69
C VAL A 129 -6.67 -17.68 -6.83
N ILE A 130 -7.60 -18.64 -6.78
CA ILE A 130 -7.79 -19.69 -7.79
C ILE A 130 -9.27 -20.04 -7.93
N THR A 131 -9.75 -20.18 -9.16
CA THR A 131 -11.12 -20.64 -9.47
C THR A 131 -11.18 -22.17 -9.61
N LEU A 132 -12.40 -22.72 -9.70
CA LEU A 132 -12.60 -24.15 -10.01
C LEU A 132 -12.06 -24.54 -11.41
N SER A 133 -11.93 -23.59 -12.34
CA SER A 133 -11.33 -23.77 -13.66
C SER A 133 -9.80 -23.66 -13.66
N GLY A 134 -9.17 -23.36 -12.52
CA GLY A 134 -7.72 -23.19 -12.39
C GLY A 134 -7.19 -21.82 -12.82
N GLU A 135 -8.08 -20.84 -13.01
CA GLU A 135 -7.73 -19.45 -13.32
C GLU A 135 -7.36 -18.71 -12.04
N SER A 136 -6.59 -17.62 -12.14
CA SER A 136 -6.17 -16.83 -10.97
C SER A 136 -6.65 -15.37 -11.08
N PRO A 137 -7.82 -15.05 -10.51
CA PRO A 137 -8.37 -13.69 -10.52
C PRO A 137 -7.42 -12.67 -9.88
N LEU A 138 -6.72 -13.06 -8.81
CA LEU A 138 -5.67 -12.23 -8.21
C LEU A 138 -4.55 -11.90 -9.21
N TYR A 139 -4.09 -12.88 -9.99
CA TYR A 139 -3.03 -12.64 -10.97
C TYR A 139 -3.51 -11.73 -12.11
N ASP A 140 -4.73 -11.91 -12.58
CA ASP A 140 -5.31 -11.06 -13.62
C ASP A 140 -5.50 -9.62 -13.14
N ALA A 141 -5.94 -9.44 -11.88
CA ALA A 141 -6.07 -8.12 -11.27
C ALA A 141 -4.71 -7.43 -11.09
N LEU A 142 -3.66 -8.16 -10.69
CA LEU A 142 -2.30 -7.60 -10.64
C LEU A 142 -1.81 -7.12 -12.00
N LYS A 143 -2.11 -7.86 -13.08
CA LYS A 143 -1.78 -7.42 -14.45
C LYS A 143 -2.55 -6.16 -14.80
N GLN A 144 -3.87 -6.17 -14.59
CA GLN A 144 -4.73 -5.03 -14.90
C GLN A 144 -4.30 -3.77 -14.17
N ASP A 145 -3.95 -3.86 -12.88
CA ASP A 145 -3.50 -2.74 -12.06
C ASP A 145 -2.04 -2.34 -12.31
N LYS A 146 -1.25 -3.18 -13.00
CA LYS A 146 0.11 -2.83 -13.41
C LYS A 146 0.13 -1.92 -14.64
N GLU A 147 -0.71 -2.16 -15.63
CA GLU A 147 -0.80 -1.34 -16.85
C GLU A 147 -0.95 0.18 -16.61
N PRO A 148 -1.66 0.66 -15.57
CA PRO A 148 -1.75 2.09 -15.26
C PRO A 148 -0.61 2.67 -14.39
N LEU A 149 0.42 1.88 -14.03
CA LEU A 149 1.58 2.33 -13.23
C LEU A 149 2.75 2.83 -14.10
#